data_AF-A0A8J2BEU3-F1
#
_entry.id   AF-A0A8J2BEU3-F1
#
_cell.length_a   1.000
_cell.length_b   1.000
_cell.length_c   1.000
_cell.angle_alpha   90.00
_cell.angle_beta   90.00
_cell.angle_gamma   90.00
#
_symmetry.space_group_name_H-M   'P 1'
#
loop_
_entity.id
_entity.type
_entity.pdbx_description
1 polymer ?
#
loop_
_entity_poly.entity_id
_entity_poly.type
_entity_poly.pdbx_seq_one_letter_code
_entity_poly.pdbx_strand_id
1 'polypeptide(L)'
;LAKDNCSLEGLRVSVKTRIGVDHADSYEFLEAFIDRLRPVCKRFILHARKCILKGLTPAQNRNIPPLNYERVFRICERFPDCEFLLNGGIKTLVDARRLAYGTKLSRELSSSASSSASPALSRGPEESRTYESTTATNGSCGRPQENATSSTSKVSEHG
;
A
#
# COMPACT_ATOMS: atom_id res chain seq x y z
N LEU A 1 8.27 40.66 -16.46
CA LEU A 1 8.02 39.46 -15.64
C LEU A 1 8.57 38.28 -16.42
N ALA A 2 9.75 37.80 -16.04
CA ALA A 2 10.36 36.64 -16.68
C ALA A 2 9.41 35.46 -16.56
N LYS A 3 8.97 34.91 -17.70
CA LYS A 3 8.40 33.57 -17.73
C LYS A 3 9.60 32.65 -17.56
N ASP A 4 9.87 32.27 -16.32
CA ASP A 4 10.81 31.21 -16.03
C ASP A 4 10.27 29.94 -16.69
N ASN A 5 10.73 29.67 -17.90
CA ASN A 5 10.47 28.44 -18.64
C ASN A 5 11.20 27.31 -17.92
N CYS A 6 10.60 26.81 -16.84
CA CYS A 6 11.06 25.59 -16.20
C CYS A 6 10.77 24.43 -17.17
N SER A 7 11.83 23.88 -17.78
CA SER A 7 11.70 22.67 -18.60
C SER A 7 11.33 21.51 -17.69
N LEU A 8 10.19 20.86 -17.97
CA LEU A 8 9.64 19.74 -17.17
C LEU A 8 10.17 18.38 -17.64
N GLU A 9 11.12 18.34 -18.58
CA GLU A 9 11.67 17.10 -19.10
C GLU A 9 12.41 16.31 -18.00
N GLY A 10 12.03 15.04 -17.83
CA GLY A 10 12.66 14.13 -16.86
C GLY A 10 12.06 14.15 -15.45
N LEU A 11 11.10 15.03 -15.14
CA LEU A 11 10.45 15.04 -13.82
C LEU A 11 9.44 13.89 -13.69
N ARG A 12 9.57 13.13 -12.60
CA ARG A 12 8.63 12.05 -12.24
C ARG A 12 7.44 12.63 -11.48
N VAL A 13 6.27 12.62 -12.11
CA VAL A 13 5.01 13.02 -11.46
C VAL A 13 4.40 11.84 -10.70
N SER A 14 3.84 12.12 -9.53
CA SER A 14 3.08 11.15 -8.72
C SER A 14 1.77 11.75 -8.24
N VAL A 15 0.78 10.91 -7.93
CA VAL A 15 -0.53 11.33 -7.46
C VAL A 15 -0.84 10.68 -6.12
N LYS A 16 -1.18 11.48 -5.12
CA LYS A 16 -1.73 10.99 -3.85
C LYS A 16 -3.23 11.27 -3.78
N THR A 17 -4.05 10.24 -3.60
CA THR A 17 -5.51 10.39 -3.55
C THR A 17 -6.17 9.47 -2.53
N ARG A 18 -7.46 9.68 -2.29
CA ARG A 18 -8.35 8.79 -1.54
C ARG A 18 -9.09 7.87 -2.50
N ILE A 19 -9.58 6.74 -1.99
CA ILE A 19 -10.27 5.70 -2.78
C ILE A 19 -11.72 6.03 -3.16
N GLY A 20 -12.13 7.29 -3.01
CA GLY A 20 -13.50 7.76 -3.24
C GLY A 20 -13.77 9.09 -2.56
N VAL A 21 -14.86 9.74 -2.96
CA VAL A 21 -15.35 11.00 -2.40
C VAL A 21 -16.88 10.97 -2.29
N ASP A 22 -17.40 11.29 -1.12
CA ASP A 22 -18.84 11.31 -0.80
C ASP A 22 -19.54 10.00 -1.25
N HIS A 23 -20.36 10.08 -2.31
CA HIS A 23 -21.09 8.97 -2.94
C HIS A 23 -20.38 8.40 -4.19
N ALA A 24 -19.35 9.08 -4.69
CA ALA A 24 -18.49 8.58 -5.75
C ALA A 24 -17.36 7.75 -5.11
N ASP A 25 -17.70 6.56 -4.63
CA ASP A 25 -16.79 5.67 -3.91
C ASP A 25 -16.87 4.21 -4.38
N SER A 26 -17.28 3.97 -5.63
CA SER A 26 -17.26 2.65 -6.25
C SER A 26 -15.85 2.23 -6.69
N TYR A 27 -15.66 0.94 -6.98
CA TYR A 27 -14.39 0.43 -7.53
C TYR A 27 -14.14 1.01 -8.92
N GLU A 28 -15.17 1.05 -9.75
CA GLU A 28 -15.17 1.52 -11.15
C GLU A 28 -14.81 3.00 -11.23
N PHE A 29 -15.30 3.80 -10.26
CA PHE A 29 -14.92 5.20 -10.15
C PHE A 29 -13.40 5.37 -9.95
N LEU A 30 -12.82 4.60 -9.02
CA LEU A 30 -11.39 4.64 -8.76
C LEU A 30 -10.58 4.08 -9.94
N GLU A 31 -11.04 2.98 -10.54
CA GLU A 31 -10.41 2.38 -11.72
C GLU A 31 -10.34 3.36 -12.89
N ALA A 32 -11.48 4.00 -13.23
CA ALA A 32 -11.54 5.00 -14.30
C ALA A 32 -10.65 6.22 -14.01
N PHE A 33 -10.53 6.64 -12.75
CA PHE A 33 -9.62 7.70 -12.34
C PHE A 33 -8.15 7.33 -12.59
N ILE A 34 -7.74 6.13 -12.19
CA ILE A 34 -6.36 5.65 -12.39
C ILE A 34 -6.06 5.46 -13.88
N ASP A 35 -6.95 4.83 -14.63
CA ASP A 35 -6.77 4.59 -16.07
C ASP A 35 -6.61 5.90 -16.87
N ARG A 36 -7.32 6.97 -16.46
CA ARG A 36 -7.17 8.28 -17.08
C ARG A 36 -5.80 8.92 -16.82
N LEU A 37 -5.19 8.67 -15.67
CA LEU A 37 -3.93 9.33 -15.25
C LEU A 37 -2.69 8.51 -15.56
N ARG A 38 -2.81 7.19 -15.73
CA ARG A 38 -1.64 6.32 -15.99
C ARG A 38 -0.80 6.64 -17.23
N PRO A 39 -1.28 7.34 -18.28
CA PRO A 39 -0.42 7.79 -19.38
C PRO A 39 0.58 8.87 -18.97
N VAL A 40 0.29 9.65 -17.92
CA VAL A 40 1.12 10.79 -17.48
C VAL A 40 1.78 10.57 -16.12
N CYS A 41 1.28 9.61 -15.32
CA CYS A 41 1.76 9.34 -13.98
C CYS A 41 1.76 7.82 -13.72
N LYS A 42 2.91 7.27 -13.35
CA LYS A 42 3.05 5.84 -13.03
C LYS A 42 3.04 5.50 -11.54
N ARG A 43 3.11 6.51 -10.65
CA ARG A 43 3.18 6.30 -9.20
C ARG A 43 1.99 6.90 -8.48
N PHE A 44 1.24 6.07 -7.76
CA PHE A 44 0.04 6.47 -7.03
C PHE A 44 0.18 6.16 -5.55
N ILE A 45 -0.18 7.10 -4.68
CA ILE A 45 -0.29 6.88 -3.24
C ILE A 45 -1.78 6.87 -2.89
N LEU A 46 -2.31 5.69 -2.54
CA LEU A 46 -3.73 5.50 -2.27
C LEU A 46 -3.99 5.46 -0.77
N HIS A 47 -4.67 6.49 -0.25
CA HIS A 47 -5.20 6.45 1.10
C HIS A 47 -6.47 5.59 1.11
N ALA A 48 -6.44 4.48 1.84
CA ALA A 48 -7.49 3.46 1.87
C ALA A 48 -8.80 3.88 2.57
N ARG A 49 -9.10 5.18 2.66
CA ARG A 49 -10.38 5.71 3.14
C ARG A 49 -10.94 6.65 2.09
N LYS A 50 -12.26 6.68 1.92
CA LYS A 50 -12.91 7.73 1.13
C LYS A 50 -12.85 9.08 1.83
N CYS A 51 -12.99 10.16 1.09
CA CYS A 51 -13.21 11.49 1.65
C CYS A 51 -14.72 11.73 1.79
N ILE A 52 -15.16 12.38 2.86
CA ILE A 52 -16.51 12.93 2.98
C ILE A 52 -16.34 14.44 3.16
N LEU A 53 -16.71 15.21 2.14
CA LEU A 53 -16.46 16.65 2.10
C LEU A 53 -17.52 17.43 2.88
N LYS A 54 -18.74 16.92 2.93
CA LYS A 54 -19.86 17.53 3.66
C LYS A 54 -20.04 16.86 5.01
N GLY A 55 -19.85 17.62 6.09
CA GLY A 55 -20.17 17.20 7.45
C GLY A 55 -19.02 16.61 8.27
N LEU A 56 -17.83 16.39 7.68
CA LEU A 56 -16.66 15.94 8.43
C LEU A 56 -15.48 16.92 8.30
N THR A 57 -14.81 17.18 9.41
CA THR A 57 -13.52 17.90 9.43
C THR A 57 -12.39 17.06 8.81
N PRO A 58 -11.24 17.67 8.45
CA PRO A 58 -10.07 16.93 7.96
C PRO A 58 -9.57 15.86 8.93
N ALA A 59 -9.61 16.11 10.25
CA ALA A 59 -9.22 15.14 11.26
C ALA A 59 -10.21 13.96 11.34
N GLN A 60 -11.51 14.25 11.34
CA GLN A 60 -12.56 13.23 11.30
C GLN A 60 -12.48 12.37 10.04
N ASN A 61 -12.16 12.97 8.89
CA ASN A 61 -11.94 12.24 7.64
C ASN A 61 -10.80 11.21 7.73
N ARG A 62 -9.84 11.34 8.66
CA ARG A 62 -8.79 10.32 8.87
C ARG A 62 -9.25 9.16 9.76
N ASN A 63 -10.29 9.36 10.55
CA ASN A 63 -10.68 8.44 11.62
C ASN A 63 -12.06 7.79 11.43
N ILE A 64 -13.01 8.48 10.78
CA ILE A 64 -14.41 8.05 10.66
C ILE A 64 -14.66 7.08 9.49
N PRO A 65 -14.41 7.43 8.21
CA PRO A 65 -14.76 6.52 7.10
C PRO A 65 -13.88 5.27 7.15
N PRO A 66 -14.42 4.03 7.10
CA PRO A 66 -13.63 2.82 7.33
C PRO A 66 -12.48 2.66 6.33
N LEU A 67 -11.44 1.94 6.74
CA LEU A 67 -10.36 1.52 5.85
C LEU A 67 -10.86 0.42 4.91
N ASN A 68 -10.46 0.49 3.65
CA ASN A 68 -10.73 -0.52 2.63
C ASN A 68 -9.44 -0.81 1.85
N TYR A 69 -8.59 -1.66 2.44
CA TYR A 69 -7.34 -2.11 1.82
C TYR A 69 -7.57 -3.03 0.63
N GLU A 70 -8.62 -3.85 0.67
CA GLU A 70 -8.97 -4.78 -0.41
C GLU A 70 -9.17 -4.05 -1.73
N ARG A 71 -9.87 -2.90 -1.72
CA ARG A 71 -10.04 -2.08 -2.91
C ARG A 71 -8.71 -1.58 -3.48
N VAL A 72 -7.75 -1.22 -2.62
CA VAL A 72 -6.41 -0.80 -3.06
C VAL A 72 -5.70 -1.98 -3.72
N PHE A 73 -5.74 -3.18 -3.12
CA PHE A 73 -5.11 -4.39 -3.68
C PHE A 73 -5.71 -4.77 -5.04
N ARG A 74 -7.03 -4.72 -5.18
CA ARG A 74 -7.69 -4.96 -6.48
C ARG A 74 -7.24 -3.98 -7.56
N ILE A 75 -7.04 -2.70 -7.21
CA ILE A 75 -6.48 -1.70 -8.13
C ILE A 75 -5.02 -2.02 -8.48
N CYS A 76 -4.20 -2.42 -7.51
CA CYS A 76 -2.82 -2.84 -7.78
C CYS A 76 -2.75 -4.02 -8.75
N GLU A 77 -3.62 -5.02 -8.57
CA GLU A 77 -3.72 -6.19 -9.46
C GLU A 77 -4.17 -5.78 -10.87
N ARG A 78 -5.05 -4.78 -10.98
CA ARG A 78 -5.58 -4.30 -12.25
C ARG A 78 -4.56 -3.57 -13.12
N PHE A 79 -3.63 -2.83 -12.51
CA PHE A 79 -2.66 -1.98 -13.20
C PHE A 79 -1.21 -2.38 -12.86
N PRO A 80 -0.73 -3.53 -13.34
CA PRO A 80 0.62 -4.01 -13.02
C PRO A 80 1.74 -3.13 -13.59
N ASP A 81 1.43 -2.22 -14.53
CA ASP A 81 2.36 -1.23 -15.08
C ASP A 81 2.51 0.03 -14.21
N CYS A 82 1.77 0.13 -13.10
CA CYS A 82 1.79 1.26 -12.17
C CYS A 82 2.34 0.84 -10.80
N GLU A 83 3.05 1.76 -10.15
CA GLU A 83 3.50 1.62 -8.77
C GLU A 83 2.47 2.22 -7.81
N PHE A 84 2.08 1.46 -6.79
CA PHE A 84 1.11 1.90 -5.80
C PHE A 84 1.68 1.82 -4.39
N LEU A 85 1.56 2.91 -3.65
CA LEU A 85 1.93 3.00 -2.25
C LEU A 85 0.66 3.06 -1.41
N LEU A 86 0.49 2.06 -0.54
CA LEU A 86 -0.65 2.00 0.37
C LEU A 86 -0.49 3.03 1.51
N ASN A 87 -1.56 3.77 1.79
CA ASN A 87 -1.60 4.75 2.88
C ASN A 87 -2.86 4.64 3.73
N GLY A 88 -2.75 5.03 5.00
CA GLY A 88 -3.86 5.14 5.95
C GLY A 88 -3.91 3.96 6.93
N GLY A 89 -3.89 4.25 8.24
CA GLY A 89 -4.17 3.25 9.28
C GLY A 89 -3.07 2.21 9.59
N ILE A 90 -1.88 2.34 9.01
CA ILE A 90 -0.72 1.49 9.28
C ILE A 90 0.07 2.12 10.44
N LYS A 91 0.15 1.44 11.59
CA LYS A 91 0.74 2.01 12.81
C LYS A 91 2.08 1.38 13.17
N THR A 92 2.28 0.12 12.81
CA THR A 92 3.49 -0.64 13.16
C THR A 92 4.14 -1.24 11.93
N LEU A 93 5.43 -1.57 12.05
CA LEU A 93 6.14 -2.33 11.02
C LEU A 93 5.53 -3.72 10.81
N VAL A 94 4.93 -4.31 11.85
CA VAL A 94 4.21 -5.59 11.76
C VAL A 94 2.98 -5.44 10.87
N ASP A 95 2.20 -4.37 11.05
CA ASP A 95 1.05 -4.08 10.18
C ASP A 95 1.49 -3.91 8.73
N ALA A 96 2.55 -3.12 8.50
CA ALA A 96 3.09 -2.87 7.17
C ALA A 96 3.55 -4.17 6.50
N ARG A 97 4.31 -5.02 7.22
CA ARG A 97 4.78 -6.32 6.73
C ARG A 97 3.62 -7.25 6.44
N ARG A 98 2.60 -7.31 7.30
CA ARG A 98 1.40 -8.12 7.10
C ARG A 98 0.62 -7.68 5.86
N LEU A 99 0.49 -6.38 5.63
CA LEU A 99 -0.24 -5.84 4.47
C LEU A 99 0.55 -6.02 3.16
N ALA A 100 1.88 -5.93 3.21
CA ALA A 100 2.73 -6.06 2.04
C ALA A 100 2.96 -7.52 1.61
N TYR A 101 3.13 -8.44 2.56
CA TYR A 101 3.56 -9.82 2.29
C TYR A 101 2.58 -10.89 2.78
N GLY A 102 1.56 -10.49 3.55
CA GLY A 102 0.59 -11.42 4.14
C GLY A 102 1.03 -12.09 5.43
N THR A 103 0.16 -12.97 5.92
CA THR A 103 0.25 -13.62 7.23
C THR A 103 1.26 -14.76 7.30
N LYS A 104 1.74 -15.27 6.15
CA LYS A 104 2.71 -16.39 6.12
C LYS A 104 4.05 -16.01 6.76
N LEU A 105 4.45 -14.75 6.65
CA LEU A 105 5.74 -14.25 7.17
C LEU A 105 5.72 -13.84 8.65
N SER A 106 4.54 -13.87 9.31
CA SER A 106 4.39 -13.42 10.70
C SER A 106 4.78 -14.50 11.73
N ARG A 107 4.78 -15.79 11.36
CA ARG A 107 5.15 -16.89 12.28
C ARG A 107 6.66 -17.01 12.53
N GLU A 108 7.48 -16.69 11.54
CA GLU A 108 8.95 -16.80 11.65
C GLU A 108 9.57 -15.72 12.54
N LEU A 109 8.95 -14.53 12.60
CA LEU A 109 9.39 -13.43 13.47
C LEU A 109 9.10 -13.68 14.96
N SER A 110 7.99 -14.34 15.28
CA SER A 110 7.66 -14.71 16.66
C SER A 110 8.60 -15.77 17.23
N SER A 111 9.22 -16.60 16.39
CA SER A 111 10.21 -17.60 16.82
C SER A 111 11.63 -17.04 16.97
N SER A 112 11.95 -15.87 16.41
CA SER A 112 13.29 -15.28 16.46
C SER A 112 13.48 -14.22 17.56
N ALA A 113 12.43 -13.88 18.31
CA ALA A 113 12.47 -12.84 19.35
C ALA A 113 13.01 -13.34 20.70
N SER A 114 13.37 -14.62 20.83
CA SER A 114 13.79 -15.27 22.07
C SER A 114 15.27 -15.66 22.11
N SER A 115 16.14 -14.92 21.40
CA SER A 115 17.59 -15.18 21.45
C SER A 115 18.42 -13.87 21.46
N SER A 116 18.92 -13.57 22.66
CA SER A 116 20.21 -12.94 22.99
C SER A 116 20.55 -11.49 22.59
N ALA A 117 20.64 -10.66 23.65
CA ALA A 117 21.74 -9.77 24.04
C ALA A 117 22.23 -8.65 23.10
N SER A 118 22.11 -7.41 23.59
CA SER A 118 22.74 -6.20 23.07
C SER A 118 24.28 -6.26 23.14
N PRO A 119 24.99 -5.76 22.13
CA PRO A 119 26.28 -5.13 22.32
C PRO A 119 26.16 -3.61 22.09
N ALA A 120 26.68 -2.85 23.05
CA ALA A 120 26.91 -1.42 22.90
C ALA A 120 27.92 -1.16 21.76
N LEU A 121 27.58 -0.28 20.80
CA LEU A 121 28.54 0.27 19.85
C LEU A 121 28.50 1.80 19.86
N SER A 122 29.69 2.38 19.93
CA SER A 122 30.05 3.78 20.09
C SER A 122 29.65 4.66 18.91
N ARG A 123 29.39 5.94 19.20
CA ARG A 123 29.14 7.00 18.22
C ARG A 123 30.44 7.35 17.47
N GLY A 124 30.47 7.10 16.17
CA GLY A 124 31.40 7.68 15.20
C GLY A 124 30.69 8.71 14.30
N PRO A 125 31.44 9.60 13.60
CA PRO A 125 30.90 10.83 13.03
C PRO A 125 30.03 10.59 11.80
N GLU A 126 29.12 11.54 11.54
CA GLU A 126 28.28 11.58 10.35
C GLU A 126 29.11 11.57 9.07
N GLU A 127 28.96 10.53 8.26
CA GLU A 127 29.28 10.59 6.84
C GLU A 127 28.02 10.38 6.01
N SER A 128 27.89 11.25 5.01
CA SER A 128 26.83 11.35 4.02
C SER A 128 26.53 10.00 3.37
N ARG A 129 25.46 9.33 3.81
CA ARG A 129 24.88 8.21 3.08
C ARG A 129 23.96 8.74 1.99
N THR A 130 24.44 8.69 0.76
CA THR A 130 23.59 8.51 -0.41
C THR A 130 22.65 7.34 -0.14
N TYR A 131 21.35 7.61 -0.08
CA TYR A 131 20.33 6.58 -0.02
C TYR A 131 20.31 5.89 -1.39
N GLU A 132 20.98 4.75 -1.52
CA GLU A 132 20.66 3.84 -2.60
C GLU A 132 19.23 3.36 -2.39
N SER A 133 18.33 3.90 -3.19
CA SER A 133 16.97 3.42 -3.35
C SER A 133 17.06 1.96 -3.76
N THR A 134 16.87 1.05 -2.83
CA THR A 134 16.55 -0.34 -3.13
C THR A 134 15.19 -0.35 -3.80
N THR A 135 15.21 -0.21 -5.13
CA THR A 135 14.09 -0.62 -5.96
C THR A 135 13.91 -2.11 -5.74
N ALA A 136 12.98 -2.48 -4.87
CA ALA A 136 12.34 -3.77 -4.96
C ALA A 136 11.64 -3.80 -6.33
N THR A 137 12.33 -4.33 -7.33
CA THR A 137 11.69 -4.80 -8.54
C THR A 137 10.57 -5.74 -8.10
N ASN A 138 9.35 -5.39 -8.49
CA ASN A 138 8.07 -5.99 -8.13
C ASN A 138 7.50 -5.62 -6.74
N GLY A 139 7.47 -4.31 -6.44
CA GLY A 139 6.50 -3.73 -5.49
C GLY A 139 5.06 -3.76 -6.05
N SER A 140 4.59 -4.93 -6.45
CA SER A 140 3.16 -5.19 -6.64
C SER A 140 2.57 -5.31 -5.24
N CYS A 141 1.57 -4.51 -4.91
CA CYS A 141 0.70 -4.74 -3.75
C CYS A 141 -0.21 -5.96 -3.99
N GLY A 142 0.41 -7.04 -4.50
CA GLY A 142 -0.23 -8.31 -4.78
C GLY A 142 -0.74 -8.90 -3.49
N ARG A 143 -2.01 -9.29 -3.53
CA ARG A 143 -2.67 -9.98 -2.44
C ARG A 143 -1.83 -11.20 -2.02
N PRO A 144 -1.61 -11.44 -0.73
CA PRO A 144 -1.07 -12.72 -0.28
C PRO A 144 -2.08 -13.81 -0.66
N GLN A 145 -1.67 -14.76 -1.50
CA GLN A 145 -2.56 -15.86 -1.86
C GLN A 145 -2.75 -16.79 -0.64
N GLU A 146 -3.99 -16.80 -0.15
CA GLU A 146 -4.51 -17.84 0.74
C GLU A 146 -4.86 -19.04 -0.14
N ASN A 147 -4.05 -20.10 -0.09
CA ASN A 147 -4.42 -21.35 -0.74
C ASN A 147 -5.57 -21.96 0.06
N ALA A 148 -6.74 -22.04 -0.57
CA ALA A 148 -7.89 -22.78 -0.05
C ALA A 148 -7.50 -24.26 0.12
N THR A 149 -7.47 -24.75 1.36
CA THR A 149 -7.47 -26.19 1.62
C THR A 149 -8.86 -26.72 1.28
N SER A 150 -8.99 -27.26 0.08
CA SER A 150 -10.11 -28.11 -0.33
C SER A 150 -10.23 -29.28 0.65
N SER A 151 -11.22 -29.20 1.54
CA SER A 151 -11.67 -30.34 2.33
C SER A 151 -12.61 -31.15 1.45
N THR A 152 -12.06 -32.17 0.79
CA THR A 152 -12.89 -33.24 0.21
C THR A 152 -13.47 -34.04 1.36
N SER A 153 -14.76 -33.83 1.64
CA SER A 153 -15.58 -34.75 2.43
C SER A 153 -15.69 -36.07 1.66
N LYS A 154 -15.11 -37.14 2.22
CA LYS A 154 -15.45 -38.51 1.84
C LYS A 154 -16.88 -38.76 2.29
N VAL A 155 -17.79 -38.97 1.35
CA VAL A 155 -19.09 -39.61 1.61
C VAL A 155 -18.81 -41.10 1.68
N SER A 156 -19.01 -41.69 2.85
CA SER A 156 -19.02 -43.13 3.07
C SER A 156 -20.47 -43.60 2.90
N GLU A 157 -20.81 -44.16 1.74
CA GLU A 157 -21.90 -45.14 1.66
C GLU A 157 -21.46 -46.37 2.46
N HIS A 158 -22.30 -46.93 3.33
CA HIS A 158 -22.38 -48.34 3.76
C HIS A 158 -23.56 -48.45 4.75
N GLY A 159 -24.61 -49.20 4.38
CA GLY A 159 -25.72 -49.60 5.26
C GLY A 159 -27.10 -49.40 4.66
#